data_AF-A0A920EZM2-F1
#
_entry.id   AF-A0A920EZM2-F1
#
_cell.length_a   1.000
_cell.length_b   1.000
_cell.length_c   1.000
_cell.angle_alpha   90.00
_cell.angle_beta   90.00
_cell.angle_gamma   90.00
#
_symmetry.space_group_name_H-M   'P 1'
#
loop_
_entity.id
_entity.type
_entity.pdbx_description
1 polymer ?
#
loop_
_entity_poly.entity_id
_entity_poly.type
_entity_poly.pdbx_seq_one_letter_code
_entity_poly.pdbx_strand_id
1 'polypeptide(L)'
;MITLGSIYGIDKLKDNIVEARVRILKRFSDAYAKLVDSEVKNHTIRSAKYIVSKNIIFGDALTLENYESGNEIIFSEWVFNNMQINKIDHRIKDLVNCSKN
;
A
#
# COMPACT_ATOMS: atom_id res chain seq x y z
N MET A 1 -5.91 -5.04 -9.17
CA MET A 1 -5.81 -3.87 -8.29
C MET A 1 -6.24 -4.20 -6.87
N ILE A 2 -7.42 -4.81 -6.67
CA ILE A 2 -7.95 -5.20 -5.36
C ILE A 2 -6.94 -5.98 -4.51
N THR A 3 -6.23 -6.96 -5.10
CA THR A 3 -5.19 -7.74 -4.41
C THR A 3 -4.08 -6.88 -3.79
N LEU A 4 -3.69 -5.75 -4.42
CA LEU A 4 -2.69 -4.86 -3.84
C LEU A 4 -3.27 -4.02 -2.71
N GLY A 5 -4.54 -3.62 -2.83
CA GLY A 5 -5.26 -2.86 -1.81
C GLY A 5 -5.55 -3.64 -0.52
N SER A 6 -5.36 -4.97 -0.53
CA SER A 6 -5.52 -5.82 0.66
C SER A 6 -4.19 -6.23 1.32
N ILE A 7 -3.04 -5.78 0.79
CA ILE A 7 -1.72 -6.10 1.34
C ILE A 7 -1.19 -4.86 2.05
N TYR A 8 -0.81 -5.00 3.31
CA TYR A 8 -0.27 -3.93 4.16
C TYR A 8 0.97 -4.40 4.91
N GLY A 9 1.88 -3.50 5.24
CA GLY A 9 3.07 -3.79 6.03
C GLY A 9 3.75 -2.54 6.55
N ILE A 10 4.27 -2.61 7.78
CA ILE A 10 5.07 -1.55 8.40
C ILE A 10 6.37 -2.20 8.87
N ASP A 11 7.51 -1.62 8.53
CA ASP A 11 8.83 -2.10 8.95
C ASP A 11 9.73 -0.91 9.29
N LYS A 12 10.53 -1.10 10.35
CA LYS A 12 11.45 -0.11 10.92
C LYS A 12 12.77 -0.04 10.14
N LEU A 13 13.07 -1.02 9.29
CA LEU A 13 14.26 -1.07 8.46
C LEU A 13 13.94 -0.66 7.02
N LYS A 14 14.68 0.33 6.50
CA LYS A 14 14.39 0.95 5.20
C LYS A 14 14.61 0.00 4.03
N ASP A 15 15.66 -0.82 4.10
CA ASP A 15 16.00 -1.85 3.12
C ASP A 15 14.89 -2.90 3.00
N ASN A 16 14.33 -3.36 4.12
CA ASN A 16 13.17 -4.27 4.11
C ASN A 16 11.99 -3.67 3.34
N ILE A 17 11.70 -2.37 3.54
CA ILE A 17 10.61 -1.68 2.83
C ILE A 17 10.88 -1.57 1.33
N VAL A 18 12.09 -1.16 0.96
CA VAL A 18 12.48 -1.06 -0.45
C VAL A 18 12.36 -2.42 -1.12
N GLU A 19 12.89 -3.47 -0.49
CA GLU A 19 12.84 -4.82 -1.02
C GLU A 19 11.39 -5.34 -1.12
N ALA A 20 10.57 -5.14 -0.10
CA ALA A 20 9.16 -5.53 -0.11
C ALA A 20 8.40 -4.86 -1.25
N ARG A 21 8.54 -3.53 -1.41
CA ARG A 21 7.89 -2.77 -2.49
C ARG A 21 8.32 -3.29 -3.87
N VAL A 22 9.62 -3.56 -4.07
CA VAL A 22 10.15 -4.11 -5.33
C VAL A 22 9.60 -5.51 -5.60
N ARG A 23 9.64 -6.42 -4.61
CA ARG A 23 9.18 -7.80 -4.77
C ARG A 23 7.68 -7.89 -5.06
N ILE A 24 6.86 -7.10 -4.35
CA ILE A 24 5.41 -7.04 -4.57
C ILE A 24 5.11 -6.53 -5.98
N LEU A 25 5.74 -5.42 -6.39
CA LEU A 25 5.52 -4.85 -7.72
C LEU A 25 5.99 -5.77 -8.84
N LYS A 26 7.13 -6.46 -8.67
CA LYS A 26 7.61 -7.45 -9.62
C LYS A 26 6.60 -8.60 -9.76
N ARG A 27 6.16 -9.19 -8.65
CA ARG A 27 5.20 -10.29 -8.66
C ARG A 27 3.87 -9.90 -9.32
N PHE A 28 3.39 -8.68 -9.03
CA PHE A 28 2.21 -8.11 -9.66
C PHE A 28 2.41 -7.91 -11.16
N SER A 29 3.53 -7.31 -11.57
CA SER A 29 3.86 -7.05 -12.97
C SER A 29 3.98 -8.34 -13.77
N ASP A 30 4.65 -9.36 -13.23
CA ASP A 30 4.82 -10.67 -13.87
C ASP A 30 3.47 -11.38 -14.05
N ALA A 31 2.58 -11.27 -13.07
CA ALA A 31 1.22 -11.82 -13.17
C ALA A 31 0.38 -11.05 -14.19
N TYR A 32 0.47 -9.71 -14.19
CA TYR A 32 -0.30 -8.84 -15.07
C TYR A 32 0.16 -8.93 -16.54
N ALA A 33 1.47 -9.06 -16.77
CA ALA A 33 2.04 -9.17 -18.11
C ALA A 33 1.56 -10.41 -18.88
N LYS A 34 1.13 -11.46 -18.18
CA LYS A 34 0.53 -12.66 -18.79
C LYS A 34 -0.91 -12.46 -19.27
N LEU A 35 -1.56 -11.38 -18.85
CA LEU A 35 -3.01 -11.17 -19.03
C LEU A 35 -3.35 -10.08 -20.05
N VAL A 36 -2.45 -9.13 -20.34
CA VAL A 36 -2.78 -7.90 -21.08
C VAL A 36 -1.63 -7.47 -22.00
N ASP A 37 -1.97 -6.85 -23.14
CA ASP A 37 -1.03 -6.23 -24.10
C ASP A 37 -0.44 -4.89 -23.63
N SER A 38 0.60 -4.42 -24.33
CA SER A 38 1.62 -3.49 -23.83
C SER A 38 1.15 -2.09 -23.36
N GLU A 39 0.09 -1.55 -23.94
CA GLU A 39 -0.26 -0.12 -23.77
C GLU A 39 -0.97 0.18 -22.43
N VAL A 40 -1.87 -0.72 -21.99
CA VAL A 40 -2.59 -0.61 -20.71
C VAL A 40 -1.64 -0.79 -19.50
N LYS A 41 -0.48 -1.42 -19.72
CA LYS A 41 0.49 -1.74 -18.65
C LYS A 41 0.98 -0.50 -17.91
N ASN A 42 1.27 0.60 -18.60
CA ASN A 42 1.91 1.73 -17.96
C ASN A 42 1.04 2.44 -16.93
N HIS A 43 -0.24 2.65 -17.24
CA HIS A 43 -1.17 3.28 -16.27
C HIS A 43 -1.40 2.36 -15.07
N THR A 44 -1.66 1.07 -15.32
CA THR A 44 -1.88 0.08 -14.26
C THR A 44 -0.65 -0.07 -13.36
N ILE A 45 0.56 -0.12 -13.89
CA ILE A 45 1.78 -0.22 -13.07
C ILE A 45 2.00 1.05 -12.23
N ARG A 46 1.69 2.25 -12.74
CA ARG A 46 1.75 3.48 -11.94
C ARG A 46 0.76 3.43 -10.76
N SER A 47 -0.48 2.99 -11.00
CA SER A 47 -1.47 2.82 -9.93
C SER A 47 -1.04 1.76 -8.92
N ALA A 48 -0.43 0.65 -9.37
CA ALA A 48 0.13 -0.37 -8.48
C ALA A 48 1.24 0.19 -7.58
N LYS A 49 2.17 0.98 -8.15
CA LYS A 49 3.24 1.67 -7.39
C LYS A 49 2.66 2.61 -6.34
N TYR A 50 1.59 3.32 -6.66
CA TYR A 50 0.92 4.22 -5.73
C TYR A 50 0.26 3.46 -4.57
N ILE A 51 -0.49 2.39 -4.84
CA ILE A 51 -1.11 1.58 -3.77
C ILE A 51 -0.03 0.99 -2.86
N VAL A 52 1.00 0.39 -3.45
CA VAL A 52 2.10 -0.23 -2.69
C VAL A 52 2.86 0.80 -1.84
N SER A 53 3.06 2.03 -2.32
CA SER A 53 3.74 3.07 -1.51
C SER A 53 2.88 3.57 -0.35
N LYS A 54 1.55 3.51 -0.46
CA LYS A 54 0.64 3.84 0.65
C LYS A 54 0.45 2.71 1.65
N ASN A 55 0.56 1.46 1.20
CA ASN A 55 0.29 0.30 2.06
C ASN A 55 1.53 -0.30 2.72
N ILE A 56 2.72 -0.16 2.11
CA ILE A 56 3.99 -0.66 2.63
C ILE A 56 4.79 0.53 3.15
N ILE A 57 4.77 0.74 4.46
CA ILE A 57 5.22 1.98 5.12
C ILE A 57 6.53 1.75 5.87
N PHE A 58 7.49 2.64 5.64
CA PHE A 58 8.68 2.74 6.48
C PHE A 58 8.33 3.52 7.75
N GLY A 59 8.37 2.84 8.89
CA GLY A 59 7.89 3.40 10.14
C GLY A 59 7.95 2.41 11.29
N ASP A 60 7.50 2.87 12.46
CA ASP A 60 7.45 2.08 13.68
C ASP A 60 6.01 1.90 14.12
N ALA A 61 5.54 0.65 14.11
CA ALA A 61 4.18 0.30 14.46
C ALA A 61 3.88 0.42 15.96
N LEU A 62 4.91 0.47 16.83
CA LEU A 62 4.73 0.67 18.27
C LEU A 62 4.56 2.15 18.60
N THR A 63 5.33 3.03 17.93
CA THR A 63 5.22 4.49 18.10
C THR A 63 4.20 5.12 17.14
N LEU A 64 3.71 4.36 16.16
CA LEU A 64 2.79 4.80 15.10
C LEU A 64 3.37 5.90 14.21
N GLU A 65 4.69 5.97 14.10
CA GLU A 65 5.43 6.99 13.34
C GLU A 65 5.76 6.51 11.93
N ASN A 66 5.54 7.37 10.95
CA ASN A 66 5.98 7.17 9.58
C ASN A 66 7.31 7.91 9.37
N TYR A 67 8.36 7.16 9.09
CA TYR A 67 9.72 7.69 8.95
C TYR A 67 9.97 8.35 7.58
N GLU A 68 9.14 8.08 6.57
CA GLU A 68 9.21 8.78 5.27
C GLU A 68 8.57 10.17 5.34
N SER A 69 7.41 10.29 6.00
CA SER A 69 6.68 11.56 6.08
C SER A 69 7.03 12.40 7.31
N GLY A 70 7.61 11.79 8.34
CA GLY A 70 7.84 12.42 9.65
C GLY A 70 6.56 12.65 10.46
N ASN A 71 5.42 12.11 10.02
CA ASN A 71 4.12 12.26 10.67
C ASN A 71 3.61 10.91 11.18
N GLU A 72 2.42 10.89 11.77
CA GLU A 72 1.77 9.62 12.13
C GLU A 72 1.46 8.75 10.89
N ILE A 73 1.39 7.44 11.11
CA ILE A 73 1.02 6.49 10.06
C ILE A 73 -0.45 6.70 9.67
N ILE A 74 -0.65 6.86 8.36
CA ILE A 74 -1.97 6.86 7.73
C ILE A 74 -2.22 5.48 7.13
N PHE A 75 -3.32 4.86 7.53
CA PHE A 75 -3.83 3.65 6.94
C PHE A 75 -4.80 4.00 5.80
N SER A 76 -4.43 3.62 4.58
CA SER A 76 -5.25 3.87 3.39
C SER A 76 -6.10 2.65 3.05
N GLU A 77 -7.39 2.73 3.31
CA GLU A 77 -8.38 1.71 2.92
C GLU A 77 -8.80 1.93 1.46
N TRP A 78 -8.91 0.83 0.70
CA TRP A 78 -9.29 0.85 -0.71
C TRP A 78 -10.64 0.16 -0.91
N VAL A 79 -11.67 0.95 -1.22
CA VAL A 79 -13.04 0.49 -1.42
C VAL A 79 -13.35 0.38 -2.90
N PHE A 80 -13.79 -0.79 -3.35
CA PHE A 80 -14.24 -1.00 -4.72
C PHE A 80 -15.75 -0.87 -4.82
N ASN A 81 -16.23 0.11 -5.59
CA ASN A 81 -17.65 0.35 -5.83
C ASN A 81 -17.86 0.86 -7.26
N ASN A 82 -18.92 0.41 -7.94
CA ASN A 82 -19.29 0.87 -9.29
C ASN A 82 -18.12 0.97 -10.29
N MET A 83 -17.26 -0.07 -10.35
CA MET A 83 -16.05 -0.11 -11.19
C MET A 83 -14.97 0.93 -10.88
N GLN A 84 -15.12 1.67 -9.78
CA GLN A 84 -14.16 2.64 -9.28
C GLN A 84 -13.49 2.12 -8.01
N ILE A 85 -12.28 2.63 -7.75
CA ILE A 85 -11.55 2.39 -6.51
C ILE A 85 -11.49 3.73 -5.77
N ASN A 86 -12.10 3.77 -4.60
CA ASN A 86 -12.05 4.91 -3.69
C ASN A 86 -11.02 4.66 -2.59
N LYS A 87 -10.35 5.73 -2.16
CA LYS A 87 -9.36 5.70 -1.08
C LYS A 87 -9.94 6.42 0.13
N ILE A 88 -9.93 5.76 1.28
CA ILE A 88 -10.34 6.35 2.57
C ILE A 88 -9.11 6.31 3.47
N ASP A 89 -8.70 7.47 3.99
CA ASP A 89 -7.53 7.58 4.84
C ASP A 89 -7.95 7.65 6.31
N HIS A 90 -7.35 6.78 7.12
CA HIS A 90 -7.56 6.71 8.57
C HIS A 90 -6.25 6.95 9.29
N ARG A 91 -6.29 7.65 10.42
CA ARG A 91 -5.13 7.72 11.30
C ARG A 91 -5.01 6.40 12.06
N ILE A 92 -3.83 5.78 12.05
CA ILE A 92 -3.68 4.47 12.68
C ILE A 92 -3.98 4.50 14.18
N LYS A 93 -3.72 5.64 14.84
CA LYS A 93 -4.01 5.82 16.27
C LYS A 93 -5.50 5.70 16.60
N ASP A 94 -6.36 6.18 15.69
CA ASP A 94 -7.82 6.15 15.90
C ASP A 94 -8.30 4.69 15.81
N LEU A 95 -7.75 3.91 14.88
CA LEU A 95 -8.04 2.49 14.72
C LEU A 95 -7.60 1.66 15.94
N VAL A 96 -6.40 1.90 16.46
CA VAL A 96 -5.87 1.19 17.63
C VAL A 96 -6.62 1.54 18.92
N ASN A 97 -7.10 2.77 19.05
CA ASN A 97 -7.88 3.19 20.22
C ASN A 97 -9.29 2.61 20.19
N CYS A 98 -9.91 2.47 19.01
CA CYS A 98 -11.22 1.82 18.88
C CYS A 98 -11.21 0.33 19.24
N SER A 99 -10.07 -0.38 19.11
CA SER A 99 -9.99 -1.81 19.48
C SER A 99 -9.77 -2.07 20.98
N LYS A 100 -9.58 -1.02 21.78
CA LYS A 100 -9.31 -1.12 23.23
C LYS A 100 -10.56 -0.90 24.10
N ASN A 101 -11.71 -0.65 23.48
CA ASN A 101 -13.03 -0.59 24.12
C ASN A 101 -13.82 -1.84 23.79
#